data_AF-A0AB39MGD4-F1
#
_entry.id   AF-A0AB39MGD4-F1
#
_cell.length_a   1.000
_cell.length_b   1.000
_cell.length_c   1.000
_cell.angle_alpha   90.00
_cell.angle_beta   90.00
_cell.angle_gamma   90.00
#
_symmetry.space_group_name_H-M   'P 1'
#
loop_
_entity.id
_entity.type
_entity.pdbx_description
1 polymer ?
#
loop_
_entity_poly.entity_id
_entity_poly.type
_entity_poly.pdbx_seq_one_letter_code
_entity_poly.pdbx_strand_id
1 'polypeptide(L)'
;MSDGTEAADLAVMSVRALGDRGLPADVIDVYAARRHYSAVELEQLGLRADGTHFDLFGLRDRLESVVWVSDEEFAAHGLDADEIAELRRWALEWESDLGLRLAEEYDDEPDVEAHGL
;
A
#
# COMPACT_ATOMS: atom_id res chain seq x y z
N MET A 1 20.13 19.73 -4.63
CA MET A 1 18.75 19.65 -4.08
C MET A 1 17.80 18.87 -4.99
N SER A 2 18.26 18.17 -6.04
CA SER A 2 17.36 17.48 -6.98
C SER A 2 16.96 16.05 -6.58
N ASP A 3 17.76 15.39 -5.73
CA ASP A 3 17.62 13.97 -5.36
C ASP A 3 16.32 13.66 -4.58
N GLY A 4 15.86 14.59 -3.74
CA GLY A 4 14.68 14.38 -2.88
C GLY A 4 13.33 14.46 -3.59
N THR A 5 13.25 15.16 -4.72
CA THR A 5 12.01 15.24 -5.52
C THR A 5 11.85 14.00 -6.39
N GLU A 6 12.93 13.50 -6.98
CA GLU A 6 12.90 12.30 -7.83
C GLU A 6 12.52 11.05 -7.03
N ALA A 7 13.02 10.91 -5.79
CA ALA A 7 12.63 9.83 -4.89
C ALA A 7 11.13 9.89 -4.49
N ALA A 8 10.60 11.10 -4.27
CA ALA A 8 9.20 11.29 -3.95
C ALA A 8 8.28 10.96 -5.14
N ASP A 9 8.66 11.40 -6.34
CA ASP A 9 7.91 11.14 -7.57
C ASP A 9 7.86 9.63 -7.87
N LEU A 10 8.99 8.93 -7.68
CA LEU A 10 9.03 7.47 -7.80
C LEU A 10 8.14 6.80 -6.76
N ALA A 11 8.21 7.20 -5.49
CA ALA A 11 7.36 6.63 -4.44
C ALA A 11 5.86 6.82 -4.74
N VAL A 12 5.48 8.00 -5.25
CA VAL A 12 4.10 8.28 -5.72
C VAL A 12 3.71 7.33 -6.85
N MET A 13 4.57 7.15 -7.87
CA MET A 13 4.28 6.25 -8.99
C MET A 13 4.12 4.81 -8.52
N SER A 14 5.00 4.33 -7.64
CA SER A 14 5.00 2.96 -7.13
C SER A 14 3.77 2.68 -6.27
N VAL A 15 3.38 3.57 -5.34
CA VAL A 15 2.20 3.33 -4.50
C VAL A 15 0.91 3.32 -5.32
N ARG A 16 0.81 4.16 -6.35
CA ARG A 16 -0.35 4.16 -7.25
C ARG A 16 -0.41 2.92 -8.11
N ALA A 17 0.74 2.46 -8.62
CA ALA A 17 0.84 1.19 -9.32
C ALA A 17 0.41 0.02 -8.44
N LEU A 18 0.86 0.00 -7.18
CA LEU A 18 0.44 -1.01 -6.21
C LEU A 18 -1.08 -1.01 -6.03
N GLY A 19 -1.71 0.14 -5.78
CA GLY A 19 -3.16 0.24 -5.62
C GLY A 19 -3.97 -0.14 -6.87
N ASP A 20 -3.46 0.16 -8.06
CA ASP A 20 -4.16 -0.09 -9.33
C ASP A 20 -4.03 -1.54 -9.83
N ARG A 21 -2.82 -2.11 -9.81
CA ARG A 21 -2.52 -3.41 -10.44
C ARG A 21 -1.92 -4.46 -9.51
N GLY A 22 -1.25 -4.06 -8.43
CA GLY A 22 -0.76 -4.97 -7.38
C GLY A 22 0.15 -6.09 -7.88
N LEU A 23 0.99 -5.83 -8.89
CA LEU A 23 1.95 -6.83 -9.39
C LEU A 23 3.10 -7.00 -8.39
N PRO A 24 3.82 -8.13 -8.41
CA PRO A 24 4.98 -8.36 -7.52
C PRO A 24 6.02 -7.23 -7.60
N ALA A 25 6.30 -6.71 -8.80
CA ALA A 25 7.19 -5.56 -8.99
C ALA A 25 6.72 -4.30 -8.27
N ASP A 26 5.41 -4.04 -8.22
CA ASP A 26 4.86 -2.85 -7.57
C ASP A 26 5.03 -2.94 -6.05
N VAL A 27 4.80 -4.13 -5.49
CA VAL A 27 5.03 -4.40 -4.07
C VAL A 27 6.50 -4.21 -3.73
N ILE A 28 7.42 -4.70 -4.56
CA ILE A 28 8.87 -4.56 -4.39
C ILE A 28 9.29 -3.09 -4.43
N ASP A 29 8.79 -2.32 -5.40
CA ASP A 29 9.14 -0.90 -5.55
C ASP A 29 8.69 -0.09 -4.34
N VAL A 30 7.47 -0.33 -3.84
CA VAL A 30 6.98 0.32 -2.61
C VAL A 30 7.73 -0.17 -1.37
N TYR A 31 8.08 -1.45 -1.31
CA TYR A 31 8.90 -2.01 -0.24
C TYR A 31 10.29 -1.38 -0.19
N ALA A 32 10.89 -1.07 -1.34
CA ALA A 32 12.16 -0.34 -1.40
C ALA A 32 12.01 1.09 -0.86
N ALA A 33 10.88 1.75 -1.15
CA ALA A 33 10.57 3.11 -0.68
C ALA A 33 10.43 3.22 0.85
N ARG A 34 10.20 2.12 1.57
CA ARG A 34 10.10 2.09 3.04
C ARG A 34 11.35 2.62 3.77
N ARG A 35 12.49 2.69 3.07
CA ARG A 35 13.74 3.28 3.60
C ARG A 35 13.66 4.79 3.77
N HIS A 36 12.71 5.43 3.10
CA HIS A 36 12.53 6.88 3.05
C HIS A 36 11.19 7.34 3.59
N TYR A 37 10.17 6.48 3.51
CA TYR A 37 8.79 6.82 3.87
C TYR A 37 8.18 5.73 4.75
N SER A 38 7.42 6.15 5.75
CA SER A 38 6.52 5.27 6.49
C SER A 38 5.32 4.82 5.64
N ALA A 39 4.62 3.78 6.07
CA ALA A 39 3.37 3.32 5.47
C ALA A 39 2.35 4.47 5.31
N VAL A 40 2.15 5.24 6.39
CA VAL A 40 1.24 6.40 6.39
C VAL A 40 1.69 7.47 5.39
N GLU A 41 2.99 7.74 5.25
CA GLU A 41 3.48 8.70 4.25
C GLU A 41 3.23 8.20 2.82
N LEU A 42 3.40 6.91 2.56
CA LEU A 42 3.10 6.30 1.25
C LEU A 42 1.60 6.40 0.92
N GLU A 43 0.70 6.16 1.89
CA GLU A 43 -0.75 6.39 1.73
C GLU A 43 -1.03 7.84 1.30
N GLN A 44 -0.44 8.81 2.01
CA GLN A 44 -0.64 10.23 1.76
C GLN A 44 -0.08 10.68 0.40
N LEU A 45 1.04 10.11 -0.03
CA LEU A 45 1.60 10.35 -1.36
C LEU A 45 0.66 9.85 -2.46
N GLY A 46 0.09 8.65 -2.30
CA GLY A 46 -0.89 8.09 -3.23
C GLY A 46 -2.16 8.95 -3.33
N LEU A 47 -2.71 9.37 -2.19
CA LEU A 47 -3.93 10.18 -2.09
C LEU A 47 -3.78 11.61 -2.64
N ARG A 48 -2.59 12.21 -2.55
CA ARG A 48 -2.35 13.59 -3.02
C ARG A 48 -2.16 13.70 -4.53
N ALA A 49 -1.76 12.62 -5.18
CA ALA A 49 -1.46 12.62 -6.60
C ALA A 49 -2.75 12.68 -7.44
N ASP A 50 -2.72 13.51 -8.47
CA ASP A 50 -3.76 13.66 -9.48
C ASP A 50 -3.77 12.48 -10.46
N GLY A 51 -4.95 12.10 -10.97
CA GLY A 51 -5.11 11.02 -11.95
C GLY A 51 -6.07 9.90 -11.51
N THR A 52 -5.75 8.66 -11.88
CA THR A 52 -6.53 7.41 -11.64
C THR A 52 -7.12 7.29 -10.23
N HIS A 53 -8.22 6.56 -10.09
CA HIS A 53 -8.81 6.26 -8.77
C HIS A 53 -7.77 5.54 -7.90
N PHE A 54 -7.35 6.18 -6.81
CA PHE A 54 -6.55 5.59 -5.77
C PHE A 54 -7.31 5.78 -4.46
N ASP A 55 -7.53 4.69 -3.75
CA ASP A 55 -8.21 4.68 -2.47
C ASP A 55 -7.59 3.64 -1.53
N LEU A 56 -7.80 3.86 -0.23
CA LEU A 56 -7.15 3.05 0.81
C LEU A 56 -7.73 1.64 0.90
N PHE A 57 -8.99 1.43 0.51
CA PHE A 57 -9.60 0.09 0.48
C PHE A 57 -8.96 -0.77 -0.61
N GLY A 58 -8.85 -0.23 -1.83
CA GLY A 58 -8.16 -0.88 -2.92
C GLY A 58 -6.71 -1.18 -2.58
N LEU A 59 -5.98 -0.23 -1.96
CA LEU A 59 -4.61 -0.48 -1.50
C LEU A 59 -4.55 -1.65 -0.49
N ARG A 60 -5.45 -1.67 0.49
CA ARG A 60 -5.52 -2.73 1.50
C ARG A 60 -5.75 -4.10 0.85
N ASP A 61 -6.71 -4.20 -0.07
CA ASP A 61 -6.99 -5.45 -0.80
C ASP A 61 -5.75 -5.94 -1.57
N ARG A 62 -4.95 -5.02 -2.15
CA ARG A 62 -3.70 -5.39 -2.81
C ARG A 62 -2.63 -5.85 -1.83
N LEU A 63 -2.51 -5.22 -0.67
CA LEU A 63 -1.59 -5.67 0.37
C LEU A 63 -1.98 -7.05 0.91
N GLU A 64 -3.27 -7.31 1.13
CA GLU A 64 -3.77 -8.64 1.52
C GLU A 64 -3.40 -9.70 0.47
N SER A 65 -3.43 -9.34 -0.82
CA SER A 65 -3.10 -10.27 -1.90
C SER A 65 -1.63 -10.72 -1.92
N VAL A 66 -0.71 -9.98 -1.27
CA VAL A 66 0.75 -10.23 -1.29
C VAL A 66 1.10 -11.62 -0.75
N VAL A 67 0.36 -12.13 0.22
CA VAL A 67 0.64 -13.45 0.83
C VAL A 67 0.42 -14.62 -0.14
N TRP A 68 -0.32 -14.41 -1.23
CA TRP A 68 -0.65 -15.43 -2.23
C TRP A 68 0.31 -15.46 -3.41
N VAL A 69 1.12 -14.42 -3.61
CA VAL A 69 2.19 -14.40 -4.61
C VAL A 69 3.20 -15.49 -4.27
N SER A 70 3.72 -16.24 -5.25
CA SER A 70 4.70 -17.30 -5.00
C SER A 70 6.10 -16.75 -4.70
N ASP A 71 6.93 -17.55 -4.01
CA ASP A 71 8.34 -17.17 -3.77
C ASP A 71 9.12 -17.12 -5.09
N GLU A 72 8.78 -17.97 -6.07
CA GLU A 72 9.37 -17.95 -7.41
C GLU A 72 9.08 -16.65 -8.17
N GLU A 73 7.87 -16.10 -8.02
CA GLU A 73 7.52 -14.81 -8.63
C GLU A 73 8.35 -13.67 -8.04
N PHE A 74 8.52 -13.61 -6.73
CA PHE A 74 9.39 -12.60 -6.12
C PHE A 74 10.87 -12.84 -6.43
N ALA A 75 11.32 -14.09 -6.46
CA ALA A 75 12.70 -14.44 -6.80
C ALA A 75 13.04 -14.11 -8.26
N ALA A 76 12.06 -14.12 -9.18
CA ALA A 76 12.23 -13.65 -10.55
C ALA A 76 12.59 -12.15 -10.62
N HIS A 77 12.27 -11.38 -9.59
CA HIS A 77 12.67 -9.99 -9.41
C HIS A 77 13.96 -9.82 -8.59
N GLY A 78 14.61 -10.91 -8.18
CA GLY A 78 15.92 -10.90 -7.54
C GLY A 78 15.91 -10.90 -6.02
N LEU A 79 14.75 -11.06 -5.38
CA LEU A 79 14.68 -11.19 -3.93
C LEU A 79 15.12 -12.58 -3.49
N ASP A 80 15.85 -12.67 -2.39
CA ASP A 80 16.10 -13.92 -1.69
C ASP A 80 14.96 -14.30 -0.72
N ALA A 81 15.04 -15.50 -0.14
CA ALA A 81 13.98 -16.01 0.74
C ALA A 81 13.80 -15.18 2.02
N ASP A 82 14.87 -14.58 2.56
CA ASP A 82 14.80 -13.75 3.76
C ASP A 82 14.16 -12.39 3.43
N GLU A 83 14.53 -11.80 2.28
CA GLU A 83 13.93 -10.58 1.76
C GLU A 83 12.43 -10.77 1.45
N ILE A 84 12.05 -11.91 0.88
CA ILE A 84 10.64 -12.26 0.64
C ILE A 84 9.87 -12.35 1.97
N ALA A 85 10.43 -13.03 2.98
CA ALA A 85 9.78 -13.17 4.27
C ALA A 85 9.60 -11.81 4.97
N GLU A 86 10.60 -10.93 4.86
CA GLU A 86 10.53 -9.58 5.39
C GLU A 86 9.52 -8.70 4.64
N LEU A 87 9.48 -8.79 3.31
CA LEU A 87 8.50 -8.09 2.46
C LEU A 87 7.07 -8.50 2.83
N ARG A 88 6.80 -9.81 2.97
CA ARG A 88 5.47 -10.30 3.36
C ARG A 88 5.07 -9.83 4.75
N ARG A 89 6.00 -9.83 5.70
CA ARG A 89 5.73 -9.32 7.06
C ARG A 89 5.39 -7.84 7.04
N TRP A 90 6.17 -7.05 6.32
CA TRP A 90 5.91 -5.62 6.16
C TRP A 90 4.55 -5.33 5.51
N ALA A 91 4.20 -6.08 4.45
CA ALA A 91 2.90 -5.92 3.78
C ALA A 91 1.74 -6.29 4.70
N LEU A 92 1.88 -7.37 5.50
CA LEU A 92 0.87 -7.79 6.47
C LEU A 92 0.70 -6.77 7.59
N GLU A 93 1.80 -6.23 8.14
CA GLU A 93 1.75 -5.20 9.18
C GLU A 93 1.03 -3.94 8.69
N TRP A 94 1.29 -3.54 7.44
CA TRP A 94 0.60 -2.40 6.83
C TRP A 94 -0.87 -2.71 6.56
N GLU A 95 -1.20 -3.85 5.95
CA GLU A 95 -2.60 -4.26 5.71
C GLU A 95 -3.41 -4.24 7.00
N SER A 96 -2.86 -4.78 8.08
CA SER A 96 -3.56 -4.90 9.36
C SER A 96 -3.76 -3.56 10.06
N ASP A 97 -2.76 -2.67 10.06
CA ASP A 97 -2.90 -1.29 10.58
C ASP A 97 -3.94 -0.50 9.78
N LEU A 98 -3.86 -0.58 8.45
CA LEU A 98 -4.79 0.09 7.56
C LEU A 98 -6.21 -0.46 7.72
N GLY A 99 -6.36 -1.77 7.81
CA GLY A 99 -7.64 -2.44 8.04
C GLY A 99 -8.30 -2.02 9.36
N LEU A 100 -7.53 -1.89 10.43
CA LEU A 100 -8.04 -1.39 11.71
C LEU A 100 -8.56 0.05 11.58
N ARG A 101 -7.74 0.94 11.00
CA ARG A 101 -8.10 2.35 10.82
C ARG A 101 -9.33 2.53 9.92
N LEU A 102 -9.43 1.76 8.84
CA LEU A 102 -10.59 1.81 7.94
C LEU A 102 -11.86 1.28 8.61
N ALA A 103 -11.76 0.27 9.48
CA ALA A 103 -12.89 -0.20 10.26
C ALA A 103 -13.36 0.83 11.30
N GLU A 104 -12.43 1.49 11.99
CA GLU A 104 -12.74 2.57 12.93
C GLU A 104 -13.44 3.76 12.24
N GLU A 105 -12.98 4.15 11.04
CA GLU A 105 -13.61 5.22 10.25
C GLU A 105 -15.06 4.89 9.85
N TYR A 106 -15.33 3.63 9.51
CA TYR A 106 -16.69 3.18 9.20
C TYR A 106 -17.63 3.16 10.42
N ASP A 107 -17.13 2.79 11.60
CA ASP A 107 -17.94 2.77 12.84
C ASP A 107 -18.26 4.20 13.35
N ASP A 108 -17.42 5.19 13.02
CA ASP A 108 -17.63 6.61 13.34
C ASP A 108 -18.57 7.34 12.37
N GLU A 109 -18.91 6.75 11.22
CA GLU A 109 -19.99 7.25 10.36
C GLU A 109 -21.33 7.04 11.10
N PRO A 110 -22.02 8.11 11.57
CA PRO A 110 -23.22 7.93 12.34
C PRO A 110 -24.27 7.22 11.50
N ASP A 111 -24.86 6.14 12.03
CA ASP A 111 -26.07 5.49 11.52
C ASP A 111 -27.15 6.56 11.27
N VAL A 112 -27.19 7.11 10.07
CA VAL A 112 -28.24 8.02 9.59
C VAL A 112 -29.43 7.18 9.14
N GLU A 113 -29.92 6.29 10.02
CA GLU A 113 -31.21 5.62 9.86
C GLU A 113 -32.20 6.07 10.94
N ALA A 114 -33.08 6.95 10.49
CA ALA A 114 -34.52 6.95 10.77
C ALA A 114 -34.97 7.10 12.24
N HIS A 115 -34.89 8.33 12.76
CA HIS A 115 -35.91 8.85 13.67
C HIS A 115 -36.70 9.99 13.01
N GLY A 116 -37.38 9.65 11.92
CA GLY A 116 -38.40 10.49 11.28
C GLY A 116 -39.77 9.83 11.41
N LEU A 117 -40.53 10.31 12.39
CA LEU A 117 -41.95 10.04 12.67
C LEU A 117 -42.88 10.36 11.50
#